data_AF-A0A024LQD1-F1
#
_entry.id   AF-A0A024LQD1-F1
#
_cell.length_a   1.000
_cell.length_b   1.000
_cell.length_c   1.000
_cell.angle_alpha   90.00
_cell.angle_beta   90.00
_cell.angle_gamma   90.00
#
_symmetry.space_group_name_H-M   'P 1'
#
loop_
_entity.id
_entity.type
_entity.pdbx_description
1 polymer ?
#
loop_
_entity_poly.entity_id
_entity_poly.type
_entity_poly.pdbx_seq_one_letter_code
_entity_poly.pdbx_strand_id
1 'polypeptide(L)'
;MKKKLPKSYMTDAEREELRVGGLSQDAIYTVESEAASEANDEKTTWEWLAMVELPAYGLLGIKKRRGAQFIRDMGFPTKNADEEYGPDWLDKDVIIGGYHF
;
A
#
# COMPACT_ATOMS: atom_id res chain seq x y z
N MET A 1 -13.95 -1.42 9.57
CA MET A 1 -13.65 -2.80 10.03
C MET A 1 -12.16 -2.88 10.34
N LYS A 2 -11.75 -3.49 11.45
CA LYS A 2 -10.32 -3.77 11.67
C LYS A 2 -9.91 -4.86 10.68
N LYS A 3 -9.03 -4.56 9.72
CA LYS A 3 -8.45 -5.59 8.85
C LYS A 3 -7.66 -6.56 9.73
N LYS A 4 -7.79 -7.87 9.46
CA LYS A 4 -6.92 -8.87 10.08
C LYS A 4 -5.50 -8.63 9.57
N LEU A 5 -4.50 -8.74 10.44
CA LEU A 5 -3.10 -8.64 10.01
C LEU A 5 -2.78 -9.78 9.02
N PRO A 6 -2.06 -9.48 7.92
CA PRO A 6 -1.55 -10.48 6.99
C PRO A 6 -0.57 -11.45 7.67
N LYS A 7 -0.09 -12.44 6.92
CA LYS A 7 1.01 -13.29 7.39
C LYS A 7 2.23 -12.40 7.66
N SER A 8 2.74 -12.44 8.89
CA SER A 8 3.93 -11.70 9.28
C SER A 8 5.16 -12.53 8.90
N TYR A 9 6.13 -11.89 8.25
CA TYR A 9 7.44 -12.47 7.95
C TYR A 9 8.51 -12.01 8.94
N MET A 10 8.21 -10.95 9.69
CA MET A 10 9.02 -10.48 10.81
C MET A 10 8.56 -11.10 12.13
N THR A 11 9.49 -11.28 13.04
CA THR A 11 9.21 -11.62 14.44
C THR A 11 8.66 -10.41 15.19
N ASP A 12 7.96 -10.66 16.31
CA ASP A 12 7.50 -9.58 17.19
C ASP A 12 8.67 -8.75 17.75
N ALA A 13 9.83 -9.36 17.96
CA ALA A 13 11.04 -8.69 18.42
C ALA A 13 11.58 -7.69 17.37
N GLU A 14 11.67 -8.09 16.10
CA GLU A 14 12.10 -7.21 15.01
C GLU A 14 11.12 -6.03 14.83
N ARG A 15 9.81 -6.29 14.90
CA ARG A 15 8.80 -5.22 14.84
C ARG A 15 8.92 -4.23 16.00
N GLU A 16 9.21 -4.72 17.21
CA GLU A 16 9.39 -3.86 18.39
C GLU A 16 10.70 -3.06 18.31
N GLU A 17 11.78 -3.64 17.80
CA GLU A 17 13.03 -2.92 17.57
C GLU A 17 12.82 -1.74 16.63
N LEU A 18 12.12 -1.93 15.51
CA LEU A 18 11.80 -0.83 14.59
C LEU A 18 10.93 0.24 15.25
N ARG A 19 9.94 -0.16 16.06
CA ARG A 19 9.07 0.77 16.79
C ARG A 19 9.86 1.61 17.79
N VAL A 20 10.72 0.99 18.59
CA VAL A 20 11.62 1.67 19.54
C VAL A 20 12.63 2.55 18.80
N GLY A 21 13.05 2.14 17.60
CA GLY A 21 13.87 2.92 16.68
C GLY A 21 13.16 4.12 16.05
N GLY A 22 11.87 4.32 16.33
CA GLY A 22 11.09 5.49 15.91
C GLY A 22 10.38 5.34 14.57
N LEU A 23 10.32 4.14 13.99
CA LEU A 23 9.53 3.93 12.77
C LEU A 23 8.03 4.02 13.07
N SER A 24 7.30 4.66 12.16
CA SER A 24 5.84 4.69 12.21
C SER A 24 5.24 3.31 11.92
N GLN A 25 3.97 3.12 12.27
CA GLN A 25 3.27 1.86 12.01
C GLN A 25 3.20 1.55 10.49
N ASP A 26 3.00 2.58 9.67
CA ASP A 26 2.98 2.49 8.21
C ASP A 26 4.35 2.10 7.63
N ALA A 27 5.43 2.64 8.21
CA ALA A 27 6.79 2.23 7.86
C ALA A 27 7.02 0.76 8.22
N ILE A 28 6.58 0.32 9.40
CA ILE A 28 6.68 -1.10 9.82
C ILE A 28 5.90 -2.02 8.88
N TYR A 29 4.70 -1.64 8.45
CA TYR A 29 3.93 -2.42 7.46
C TYR A 29 4.61 -2.45 6.09
N THR A 30 5.31 -1.39 5.71
CA THR A 30 6.12 -1.37 4.48
C THR A 30 7.29 -2.35 4.58
N VAL A 31 7.94 -2.45 5.74
CA VAL A 31 9.01 -3.45 5.97
C VAL A 31 8.45 -4.87 5.94
N GLU A 32 7.29 -5.13 6.54
CA GLU A 32 6.63 -6.45 6.44
C GLU A 32 6.26 -6.81 4.99
N SER A 33 5.85 -5.82 4.19
CA SER A 33 5.62 -5.99 2.75
C SER A 33 6.90 -6.39 2.02
N GLU A 34 8.03 -5.75 2.34
CA GLU A 34 9.35 -6.06 1.78
C GLU A 34 9.81 -7.46 2.18
N ALA A 35 9.71 -7.83 3.45
CA ALA A 35 10.05 -9.17 3.94
C ALA A 35 9.22 -10.27 3.26
N ALA A 36 7.92 -10.03 3.03
CA ALA A 36 7.08 -10.94 2.24
C ALA A 36 7.55 -11.05 0.77
N SER A 37 8.02 -9.94 0.19
CA SER A 37 8.55 -9.93 -1.18
C SER A 37 9.85 -10.72 -1.29
N GLU A 38 10.75 -10.60 -0.30
CA GLU A 38 11.99 -11.39 -0.22
C GLU A 38 11.71 -12.89 -0.09
N ALA A 39 10.62 -13.24 0.61
CA ALA A 39 10.12 -14.61 0.69
C ALA A 39 9.36 -15.09 -0.56
N ASN A 40 9.30 -14.29 -1.63
CA ASN A 40 8.52 -14.53 -2.85
C ASN A 40 7.00 -14.74 -2.60
N ASP A 41 6.45 -14.14 -1.55
CA ASP A 41 5.01 -14.16 -1.25
C ASP A 41 4.36 -12.86 -1.70
N GLU A 42 4.15 -12.77 -3.01
CA GLU A 42 3.58 -11.60 -3.66
C GLU A 42 2.21 -11.21 -3.08
N LYS A 43 1.38 -12.19 -2.70
CA LYS A 43 0.07 -11.92 -2.12
C LYS A 43 0.22 -11.17 -0.80
N THR A 44 1.05 -11.68 0.11
CA THR A 44 1.25 -11.05 1.41
C THR A 44 1.99 -9.71 1.31
N THR A 45 2.87 -9.53 0.31
CA THR A 45 3.42 -8.20 -0.04
C THR A 45 2.30 -7.19 -0.25
N TRP A 46 1.34 -7.49 -1.12
CA TRP A 46 0.24 -6.56 -1.40
C TRP A 46 -0.73 -6.42 -0.23
N GLU A 47 -0.97 -7.48 0.55
CA GLU A 47 -1.82 -7.41 1.74
C GLU A 47 -1.24 -6.44 2.78
N TRP A 48 0.08 -6.47 3.00
CA TRP A 48 0.76 -5.51 3.88
C TRP A 48 0.72 -4.10 3.32
N LEU A 49 1.00 -3.94 2.02
CA LEU A 49 0.98 -2.62 1.39
C LEU A 49 -0.42 -1.99 1.41
N ALA A 50 -1.48 -2.80 1.33
CA ALA A 50 -2.88 -2.35 1.45
C ALA A 50 -3.30 -1.95 2.88
N MET A 51 -2.39 -2.06 3.86
CA MET A 51 -2.58 -1.55 5.22
C MET A 51 -1.99 -0.14 5.40
N VAL A 52 -1.19 0.34 4.44
CA VAL A 52 -0.44 1.61 4.52
C VAL A 52 -1.25 2.75 3.90
N GLU A 53 -1.18 3.95 4.50
CA GLU A 53 -1.72 5.18 3.91
C GLU A 53 -0.73 5.71 2.86
N LEU A 54 -0.75 5.10 1.68
CA LEU A 54 0.16 5.46 0.58
C LEU A 54 -0.07 6.89 0.08
N PRO A 55 0.98 7.58 -0.39
CA PRO A 55 0.81 8.86 -1.08
C PRO A 55 0.05 8.67 -2.39
N ALA A 56 -0.64 9.72 -2.85
CA ALA A 56 -1.50 9.68 -4.03
C ALA A 56 -0.77 9.17 -5.30
N TYR A 57 0.47 9.63 -5.52
CA TYR A 57 1.29 9.18 -6.65
C TYR A 57 1.62 7.67 -6.58
N GLY A 58 1.74 7.11 -5.38
CA GLY A 58 1.96 5.68 -5.17
C GLY A 58 0.75 4.87 -5.62
N LEU A 59 -0.45 5.32 -5.26
CA LEU A 59 -1.72 4.73 -5.68
C LEU A 59 -1.92 4.82 -7.20
N LEU A 60 -1.54 5.93 -7.84
CA LEU A 60 -1.52 6.02 -9.32
C LEU A 60 -0.57 5.01 -9.95
N GLY A 61 0.63 4.84 -9.37
CA GLY A 61 1.59 3.84 -9.84
C GLY A 61 1.02 2.43 -9.78
N ILE A 62 0.28 2.10 -8.71
CA ILE A 62 -0.40 0.82 -8.57
C ILE A 62 -1.53 0.69 -9.60
N LYS A 63 -2.39 1.71 -9.74
CA LYS A 63 -3.51 1.70 -10.70
C LYS A 63 -2.98 1.46 -12.13
N LYS A 64 -1.92 2.15 -12.52
CA LYS A 64 -1.30 1.99 -13.84
C LYS A 64 -0.76 0.59 -14.09
N ARG A 65 -0.21 -0.07 -13.06
CA ARG A 65 0.41 -1.41 -13.18
C ARG A 65 -0.59 -2.56 -13.03
N ARG A 66 -1.65 -2.38 -12.24
CA ARG A 66 -2.55 -3.46 -11.79
C ARG A 66 -4.03 -3.21 -12.10
N GLY A 67 -4.37 -1.99 -12.50
CA GLY A 67 -5.75 -1.55 -12.71
C GLY A 67 -6.44 -1.10 -11.42
N ALA A 68 -7.53 -0.37 -11.60
CA ALA A 68 -8.36 0.15 -10.49
C ALA A 68 -9.04 -0.97 -9.69
N GLN A 69 -9.45 -2.07 -10.35
CA GLN A 69 -10.12 -3.17 -9.69
C GLN A 69 -9.22 -3.83 -8.63
N PHE A 70 -7.92 -3.95 -8.90
CA PHE A 70 -6.96 -4.49 -7.94
C PHE A 70 -6.90 -3.66 -6.65
N ILE A 71 -6.92 -2.33 -6.77
CA ILE A 71 -6.91 -1.41 -5.62
C ILE A 71 -8.17 -1.61 -4.77
N ARG A 72 -9.32 -1.79 -5.42
CA ARG A 72 -10.61 -2.06 -4.75
C ARG A 72 -10.62 -3.42 -4.07
N ASP A 73 -10.19 -4.47 -4.77
CA ASP A 73 -10.21 -5.84 -4.27
C ASP A 73 -9.28 -6.03 -3.05
N MET A 74 -8.10 -5.40 -3.09
CA MET A 74 -7.16 -5.37 -1.96
C MET A 74 -7.59 -4.39 -0.85
N GLY A 75 -8.51 -3.48 -1.15
CA GLY A 75 -9.04 -2.50 -0.24
C GLY A 75 -8.01 -1.46 0.21
N PHE A 76 -7.14 -0.99 -0.69
CA PHE A 76 -6.19 0.08 -0.37
C PHE A 76 -6.92 1.33 0.16
N PRO A 77 -6.37 2.02 1.18
CA PRO A 77 -6.86 3.34 1.57
C PRO A 77 -6.63 4.32 0.41
N THR A 78 -7.70 4.91 -0.14
CA THR A 78 -7.62 5.82 -1.30
C THR A 78 -7.65 7.29 -0.94
N LYS A 79 -7.83 7.63 0.34
CA LYS A 79 -8.06 9.00 0.82
C LYS A 79 -7.12 10.03 0.19
N ASN A 80 -5.81 9.78 0.19
CA ASN A 80 -4.83 10.72 -0.38
C ASN A 80 -5.02 10.94 -1.88
N ALA A 81 -5.33 9.88 -2.64
CA ALA A 81 -5.61 10.00 -4.07
C ALA A 81 -6.99 10.61 -4.35
N ASP A 82 -7.98 10.35 -3.49
CA ASP A 82 -9.31 10.97 -3.59
C ASP A 82 -9.21 12.49 -3.36
N GLU A 83 -8.36 12.93 -2.42
CA GLU A 83 -8.09 14.35 -2.14
C GLU A 83 -7.31 15.02 -3.29
N GLU A 84 -6.32 14.34 -3.89
CA GLU A 84 -5.45 14.94 -4.91
C GLU A 84 -6.04 14.89 -6.33
N TYR A 85 -6.67 13.78 -6.72
CA TYR A 85 -7.15 13.52 -8.09
C TYR A 85 -8.69 13.51 -8.21
N GLY A 86 -9.38 13.61 -7.08
CA GLY A 86 -10.84 13.51 -6.98
C GLY A 86 -11.30 12.07 -6.71
N PRO A 87 -12.47 11.88 -6.08
CA PRO A 87 -12.95 10.56 -5.63
C PRO A 87 -13.27 9.57 -6.77
N ASP A 88 -13.31 10.05 -8.02
CA ASP A 88 -13.54 9.28 -9.24
C ASP A 88 -12.23 8.90 -9.96
N TRP A 89 -11.05 9.15 -9.37
CA TRP A 89 -9.74 8.91 -10.00
C TRP A 89 -9.48 7.45 -10.41
N LEU A 90 -10.16 6.50 -9.75
CA LEU A 90 -10.10 5.09 -10.12
C LEU A 90 -10.83 4.79 -11.44
N ASP A 91 -11.77 5.63 -11.85
CA ASP A 91 -12.65 5.40 -13.01
C ASP A 91 -12.32 6.32 -14.20
N LYS A 92 -11.32 7.19 -14.07
CA LYS A 92 -10.87 8.10 -15.13
C LYS A 92 -9.35 8.06 -15.31
N ASP A 93 -8.87 8.50 -16.45
CA ASP A 93 -7.43 8.75 -16.64
C ASP A 93 -6.99 9.96 -15.81
N VAL A 94 -5.85 9.82 -15.14
CA VAL A 94 -5.18 10.95 -14.48
C VAL A 94 -3.97 11.34 -15.31
N ILE A 95 -3.88 12.63 -15.69
CA ILE A 95 -2.81 13.15 -16.54
C ILE A 95 -1.90 14.04 -15.72
N ILE A 96 -0.63 13.66 -15.57
CA ILE A 96 0.40 14.44 -14.87
C ILE A 96 1.56 14.67 -15.83
N GLY A 97 1.85 15.93 -16.16
CA GLY A 97 2.97 16.29 -17.05
C GLY A 97 2.91 15.62 -18.44
N GLY A 98 1.71 15.30 -18.94
CA GLY A 98 1.50 14.61 -20.22
C GLY A 98 1.54 13.07 -20.14
N TYR A 99 1.75 12.48 -18.96
CA TYR A 99 1.68 11.03 -18.77
C TYR A 99 0.29 10.61 -18.27
N HIS A 100 -0.25 9.54 -18.87
CA HIS A 100 -1.51 8.93 -18.49
C HIS A 100 -1.29 7.85 -17.41
N PHE A 101 -2.18 7.84 -16.42
CA PHE A 101 -2.23 6.93 -15.28
C PHE A 101 -3.64 6.40 -15.00
#